data_AF-A0A7Y3NQ45-F1
#
_entry.id   AF-A0A7Y3NQ45-F1
#
_cell.length_a   1.000
_cell.length_b   1.000
_cell.length_c   1.000
_cell.angle_alpha   90.00
_cell.angle_beta   90.00
_cell.angle_gamma   90.00
#
_symmetry.space_group_name_H-M   'P 1'
#
loop_
_entity.id
_entity.type
_entity.pdbx_description
1 polymer ?
#
loop_
_entity_poly.entity_id
_entity_poly.type
_entity_poly.pdbx_seq_one_letter_code
_entity_poly.pdbx_strand_id
1 'polypeptide(L)' 'MTKKDTMTTKTDHELSELLSKTREMLRTERFSAAGARAKDSNGPRKLRKTIARVLTEKRARVLKAAA' A
#
# COMPACT_ATOMS: atom_id res chain seq x y z
N MET A 1 -4.30 18.95 6.20
CA MET A 1 -3.82 17.64 6.71
C MET A 1 -4.94 16.62 6.56
N THR A 2 -5.06 16.00 5.39
CA THR A 2 -6.06 14.95 5.15
C THR A 2 -5.76 13.76 6.06
N LYS A 3 -6.78 13.28 6.78
CA LYS A 3 -6.68 12.15 7.72
C LYS A 3 -5.92 11.00 7.03
N LYS A 4 -4.86 10.50 7.66
CA LYS A 4 -4.15 9.31 7.17
C LYS A 4 -5.14 8.15 7.25
N ASP A 5 -5.41 7.46 6.14
CA ASP A 5 -6.19 6.23 6.16
C ASP A 5 -5.64 5.29 7.24
N THR A 6 -6.46 5.02 8.24
CA THR A 6 -6.16 4.09 9.32
C THR A 6 -6.36 2.67 8.79
N MET A 7 -5.30 1.87 8.74
CA MET A 7 -5.41 0.47 8.29
C MET A 7 -6.20 -0.41 9.28
N THR A 8 -6.39 0.08 10.51
CA THR A 8 -7.14 -0.58 11.58
C THR A 8 -8.64 -0.67 11.30
N THR A 9 -9.22 0.25 10.52
CA THR A 9 -10.66 0.26 10.22
C THR A 9 -11.04 -0.68 9.07
N LYS A 10 -10.06 -1.29 8.40
CA LYS A 10 -10.28 -2.18 7.25
C LYS A 10 -10.40 -3.63 7.68
N THR A 11 -11.22 -4.41 7.00
CA THR A 11 -11.30 -5.87 7.19
C THR A 11 -10.05 -6.57 6.64
N ASP A 12 -9.81 -7.83 7.02
CA ASP A 12 -8.67 -8.60 6.50
C ASP A 12 -8.75 -8.84 4.98
N HIS A 13 -9.98 -8.96 4.46
CA HIS A 13 -10.24 -9.04 3.03
C HIS A 13 -9.85 -7.74 2.34
N GLU A 14 -10.35 -6.59 2.84
CA GLU A 14 -10.03 -5.27 2.30
C GLU A 14 -8.53 -4.96 2.34
N LEU A 15 -7.82 -5.36 3.41
CA LEU A 15 -6.36 -5.20 3.49
C LEU A 15 -5.65 -6.04 2.43
N SER A 16 -6.14 -7.23 2.13
CA SER A 16 -5.55 -8.12 1.12
C SER A 16 -5.80 -7.61 -0.30
N GLU A 17 -7.01 -7.13 -0.59
CA GLU A 17 -7.36 -6.50 -1.86
C GLU A 17 -6.60 -5.19 -2.06
N LEU A 18 -6.50 -4.35 -1.02
CA LEU A 18 -5.71 -3.13 -1.07
C LEU A 18 -4.23 -3.42 -1.35
N LEU A 19 -3.68 -4.50 -0.78
CA LEU A 19 -2.31 -4.90 -1.01
C LEU A 19 -2.08 -5.32 -2.47
N SER A 20 -2.97 -6.11 -3.08
CA SER A 20 -2.81 -6.54 -4.48
C SER A 20 -2.89 -5.34 -5.42
N LYS A 21 -3.95 -4.53 -5.30
CA LYS A 21 -4.15 -3.34 -6.12
C LYS A 21 -2.99 -2.36 -6.02
N THR A 22 -2.49 -2.09 -4.80
CA THR A 22 -1.38 -1.14 -4.61
C THR A 22 -0.07 -1.67 -5.21
N ARG A 23 0.17 -2.98 -5.20
CA ARG A 23 1.35 -3.60 -5.85
C ARG A 23 1.26 -3.53 -7.37
N GLU A 24 0.09 -3.77 -7.93
CA GLU A 24 -0.17 -3.62 -9.37
C GLU A 24 0.03 -2.17 -9.82
N MET A 25 -0.53 -1.20 -9.09
CA MET A 25 -0.31 0.22 -9.36
C MET A 25 1.17 0.59 -9.30
N LEU A 26 1.91 0.10 -8.31
CA LEU A 26 3.35 0.35 -8.22
C LEU A 26 4.10 -0.26 -9.41
N ARG A 27 3.68 -1.42 -9.90
CA ARG A 27 4.23 -2.03 -11.10
C ARG A 27 3.96 -1.14 -12.31
N THR A 28 2.72 -0.72 -12.53
CA THR A 28 2.34 0.17 -13.62
C THR A 28 3.12 1.47 -13.60
N GLU A 29 3.25 2.13 -12.44
CA GLU A 29 4.05 3.36 -12.28
C GLU A 29 5.54 3.16 -12.62
N ARG A 30 6.11 1.99 -12.32
CA ARG A 30 7.51 1.68 -12.68
C ARG A 30 7.67 1.47 -14.18
N PHE A 31 6.70 0.86 -14.83
CA PHE A 31 6.74 0.61 -16.28
C PHE A 31 6.32 1.83 -17.10
N SER A 32 5.41 2.68 -16.60
CA SER A 32 5.02 3.92 -17.29
C SER A 32 6.12 4.97 -17.29
N ALA A 33 7.02 4.94 -16.29
CA ALA A 33 8.22 5.78 -16.26
C ALA A 33 9.35 5.26 -17.17
N ALA A 34 9.22 4.09 -17.78
CA ALA A 34 10.20 3.55 -18.71
C ALA A 34 10.09 4.29 -20.06
N GLY A 35 10.83 5.40 -20.19
CA GLY A 35 10.92 6.18 -21.45
C GLY A 35 10.68 7.67 -21.30
N ALA A 36 10.15 8.14 -20.16
CA ALA A 36 9.95 9.56 -19.87
C ALA A 36 9.92 9.83 -18.36
N ARG A 37 10.08 11.10 -17.94
CA ARG A 37 9.93 11.47 -16.53
C ARG A 37 8.50 11.17 -16.07
N ALA A 38 8.37 10.53 -14.91
CA ALA A 38 7.08 10.27 -14.28
C ALA A 38 6.33 11.57 -13.99
N LYS A 39 5.02 11.59 -14.26
CA LYS A 39 4.14 12.74 -14.03
C LYS A 39 4.04 13.10 -12.53
N ASP A 40 3.95 12.10 -11.65
CA ASP A 40 4.07 12.27 -10.19
C ASP A 40 5.33 11.55 -9.68
N SER A 41 6.42 12.30 -9.51
CA SER A 41 7.69 11.78 -8.98
C SER A 41 7.56 11.17 -7.58
N ASN A 42 6.52 11.56 -6.82
CA ASN A 42 6.26 11.04 -5.48
C ASN A 42 5.31 9.83 -5.48
N GLY A 43 4.68 9.49 -6.62
CA GLY A 43 3.72 8.38 -6.74
C GLY A 43 4.27 7.05 -6.22
N PRO A 44 5.42 6.57 -6.72
CA PRO A 44 6.03 5.32 -6.26
C PRO A 44 6.38 5.32 -4.76
N ARG A 45 6.74 6.48 -4.19
CA ARG A 45 7.02 6.62 -2.75
C ARG A 45 5.74 6.48 -1.92
N LYS A 46 4.63 7.11 -2.35
CA LYS A 46 3.33 7.02 -1.67
C LYS A 46 2.83 5.57 -1.68
N LEU A 47 2.87 4.90 -2.83
CA LEU A 47 2.44 3.50 -2.97
C LEU A 47 3.25 2.54 -2.08
N ARG A 48 4.58 2.67 -2.03
CA ARG A 48 5.43 1.89 -1.13
C ARG A 48 5.08 2.09 0.35
N LYS A 49 4.78 3.33 0.77
CA LYS A 49 4.34 3.61 2.15
C LYS A 49 3.00 2.96 2.47
N THR A 50 2.06 2.96 1.54
CA THR A 50 0.76 2.29 1.72
C THR A 50 0.96 0.78 1.88
N ILE A 51 1.76 0.15 1.02
CA ILE A 51 2.11 -1.27 1.13
C ILE A 51 2.70 -1.59 2.50
N ALA A 52 3.68 -0.80 2.97
CA ALA A 52 4.30 -1.01 4.28
C ALA A 52 3.27 -0.97 5.42
N ARG A 53 2.39 0.04 5.43
CA ARG A 53 1.35 0.18 6.46
C ARG A 53 0.38 -1.02 6.48
N VAL A 54 -0.03 -1.50 5.30
CA VAL A 54 -0.90 -2.67 5.18
C VAL A 54 -0.21 -3.91 5.74
N LEU A 55 1.06 -4.15 5.39
CA LEU A 55 1.82 -5.30 5.89
C LEU A 55 2.04 -5.24 7.40
N THR A 56 2.31 -4.06 7.96
CA THR A 56 2.42 -3.85 9.40
C THR A 56 1.12 -4.23 10.12
N GLU A 57 -0.03 -3.75 9.63
CA GLU A 57 -1.33 -4.08 10.23
C GLU A 57 -1.61 -5.58 10.15
N LYS A 58 -1.40 -6.21 8.98
CA LYS A 58 -1.58 -7.66 8.82
C LYS A 58 -0.68 -8.44 9.80
N ARG A 59 0.57 -8.02 9.99
CA ARG A 59 1.47 -8.66 10.96
C ARG A 59 1.00 -8.45 12.40
N ALA A 60 0.54 -7.26 12.75
CA ALA A 60 0.00 -6.97 14.09
C ALA A 60 -1.20 -7.87 14.41
N ARG A 61 -2.10 -8.10 13.45
CA ARG A 61 -3.25 -9.02 13.62
C ARG A 61 -2.81 -10.47 13.84
N VAL A 62 -1.84 -10.95 13.05
CA VAL A 62 -1.27 -12.29 13.23
C VAL A 62 -0.65 -12.46 14.62
N LEU A 63 0.09 -11.46 15.10
CA LEU A 63 0.69 -11.49 16.44
C LEU A 63 -0.38 -11.49 17.54
N LYS A 64 -1.46 -10.70 17.38
CA LYS A 64 -2.57 -10.67 18.33
C LYS A 64 -3.37 -11.97 18.37
N ALA A 65 -3.53 -12.65 17.23
CA ALA A 65 -4.22 -13.93 17.17
C ALA A 65 -3.38 -15.09 17.73
N ALA A 66 -2.05 -14.94 17.81
CA ALA A 66 -1.12 -15.93 18.34
C ALA A 66 -0.81 -15.75 19.84
N ALA A 67 -1.28 -14.67 20.46
CA ALA A 67 -1.14 -14.36 21.88
C ALA A 67 -2.44 -14.70 22.62
#